data_AF-A0A3A3GZ93-F1
#
_entry.id   AF-A0A3A3GZ93-F1
#
_cell.length_a   1.000
_cell.length_b   1.000
_cell.length_c   1.000
_cell.angle_alpha   90.00
_cell.angle_beta   90.00
_cell.angle_gamma   90.00
#
_symmetry.space_group_name_H-M   'P 1'
#
loop_
_entity.id
_entity.type
_entity.pdbx_description
1 polymer ?
#
loop_
_entity_poly.entity_id
_entity_poly.type
_entity_poly.pdbx_seq_one_letter_code
_entity_poly.pdbx_strand_id
1 'polypeptide(L)'
;MTNATHEVIIPVDLAAGTFTNTAIKDGKLQLKELKKDDNGNIVYAPSGSWESLPIVIQDRFTAFQRMTQTVDVKGAADYKLYIRYSPDNSTWNEYAAIDKTAGNLDSAPFAKYAQLKIKFIPALHDATFTVDDFTDTAKYSNEWVNSDEGVLELKKHYRYKYERDETWEDEGVLLRKRIPNGKMKKIDSLRVEG
;
A
#
# COMPACT_ATOMS: atom_id res chain seq x y z
N MET A 1 -5.09 -2.50 58.66
CA MET A 1 -5.20 -3.44 57.54
C MET A 1 -4.57 -2.79 56.34
N THR A 2 -3.39 -3.27 55.91
CA THR A 2 -2.69 -2.80 54.71
C THR A 2 -3.22 -3.59 53.52
N ASN A 3 -4.06 -2.96 52.70
CA ASN A 3 -4.49 -3.53 51.44
C ASN A 3 -3.29 -3.58 50.50
N ALA A 4 -2.93 -4.77 50.02
CA ALA A 4 -1.89 -4.92 49.04
C ALA A 4 -2.42 -4.44 47.67
N THR A 5 -2.01 -3.25 47.24
CA THR A 5 -2.19 -2.75 45.87
C THR A 5 -1.21 -3.44 44.93
N HIS A 6 -1.42 -4.73 44.68
CA HIS A 6 -0.79 -5.38 43.53
C HIS A 6 -1.68 -5.09 42.32
N GLU A 7 -1.31 -4.09 41.52
CA GLU A 7 -1.84 -3.99 40.16
C GLU A 7 -1.30 -5.17 39.36
N VAL A 8 -2.16 -6.16 39.11
CA VAL A 8 -1.88 -7.24 38.18
C VAL A 8 -2.10 -6.68 36.78
N ILE A 9 -1.02 -6.30 36.11
CA ILE A 9 -1.07 -5.96 34.68
C ILE A 9 -1.06 -7.29 33.92
N ILE A 10 -2.04 -7.53 33.05
CA ILE A 10 -1.98 -8.64 32.08
C ILE A 10 -1.31 -8.09 30.82
N PRO A 11 -0.03 -8.38 30.57
CA PRO A 11 0.63 -7.90 29.37
C PRO A 11 0.03 -8.59 28.15
N VAL A 12 -0.49 -7.79 27.23
CA VAL A 12 -0.85 -8.27 25.89
C VAL A 12 0.40 -8.17 25.03
N ASP A 13 0.91 -9.33 24.61
CA ASP A 13 2.03 -9.37 23.68
C ASP A 13 1.57 -8.98 22.28
N LEU A 14 1.84 -7.74 21.89
CA LEU A 14 1.52 -7.24 20.55
C LEU A 14 2.35 -7.93 19.46
N ALA A 15 3.48 -8.56 19.81
CA ALA A 15 4.30 -9.30 18.87
C ALA A 15 3.75 -10.68 18.51
N ALA A 16 2.77 -11.18 19.29
CA ALA A 16 2.12 -12.46 19.05
C ALA A 16 0.65 -12.28 18.68
N GLY A 17 0.18 -13.01 17.67
CA GLY A 17 -1.20 -12.93 17.23
C GLY A 17 -1.36 -13.09 15.73
N THR A 18 -2.54 -12.75 15.24
CA THR A 18 -2.88 -12.78 13.82
C THR A 18 -2.79 -11.37 13.25
N PHE A 19 -1.88 -11.20 12.29
CA PHE A 19 -1.65 -9.93 11.62
C PHE A 19 -2.34 -9.92 10.25
N THR A 20 -3.18 -8.91 10.01
CA THR A 20 -3.82 -8.67 8.71
C THR A 20 -3.44 -7.28 8.24
N ASN A 21 -2.57 -7.18 7.23
CA ASN A 21 -2.04 -5.90 6.73
C ASN A 21 -1.40 -5.01 7.82
N THR A 22 -0.91 -5.65 8.89
CA THR A 22 -0.21 -5.02 10.01
C THR A 22 1.10 -5.77 10.26
N ALA A 23 2.03 -5.12 10.94
CA ALA A 23 3.32 -5.70 11.34
C ALA A 23 3.88 -4.98 12.57
N ILE A 24 4.79 -5.64 13.28
CA ILE A 24 5.62 -4.99 14.31
C ILE A 24 6.85 -4.40 13.65
N LYS A 25 7.08 -3.10 13.86
CA LYS A 25 8.31 -2.40 13.48
C LYS A 25 8.75 -1.54 14.66
N ASP A 26 10.02 -1.65 15.04
CA ASP A 26 10.60 -0.92 16.18
C ASP A 26 9.79 -1.06 17.48
N GLY A 27 9.27 -2.27 17.73
CA GLY A 27 8.45 -2.57 18.91
C GLY A 27 7.02 -1.99 18.88
N LYS A 28 6.59 -1.42 17.75
CA LYS A 28 5.26 -0.83 17.57
C LYS A 28 4.45 -1.59 16.54
N LEU A 29 3.18 -1.83 16.86
CA LEU A 29 2.20 -2.36 15.91
C LEU A 29 1.77 -1.24 14.96
N GLN A 30 1.96 -1.46 13.66
CA GLN A 30 1.61 -0.51 12.61
C GLN A 30 1.07 -1.21 11.36
N LEU A 31 0.54 -0.42 10.42
CA LEU A 31 0.16 -0.93 9.10
C LEU A 31 1.38 -1.44 8.34
N LYS A 32 1.19 -2.46 7.51
CA LYS A 32 2.25 -3.02 6.68
C LYS A 32 2.67 -2.02 5.60
N GLU A 33 3.98 -1.85 5.44
CA GLU A 33 4.58 -1.07 4.35
C GLU A 33 4.43 -1.86 3.06
N LEU A 34 3.83 -1.25 2.03
CA LEU A 34 3.62 -1.90 0.73
C LEU A 34 4.76 -1.59 -0.24
N LYS A 35 5.03 -0.30 -0.43
CA LYS A 35 6.06 0.22 -1.36
C LYS A 35 6.39 1.66 -1.03
N LYS A 36 7.32 2.26 -1.77
CA LYS A 36 7.51 3.72 -1.79
C LYS A 36 6.79 4.32 -3.00
N ASP A 37 6.31 5.55 -2.85
CA ASP A 37 5.83 6.37 -3.97
C ASP A 37 7.02 6.99 -4.73
N ASP A 38 6.74 7.70 -5.82
CA ASP A 38 7.77 8.36 -6.63
C ASP A 38 8.55 9.45 -5.87
N ASN A 39 7.97 10.00 -4.80
CA ASN A 39 8.58 11.00 -3.94
C ASN A 39 9.40 10.36 -2.79
N GLY A 40 9.47 9.04 -2.73
CA GLY A 40 10.19 8.29 -1.69
C GLY A 40 9.42 8.12 -0.37
N ASN A 41 8.17 8.56 -0.29
CA ASN A 41 7.29 8.35 0.87
C ASN A 41 6.86 6.88 0.94
N ILE A 42 6.78 6.36 2.17
CA ILE A 42 6.31 4.98 2.39
C ILE A 42 4.78 4.94 2.25
N VAL A 43 4.31 4.04 1.41
CA VAL A 43 2.90 3.75 1.19
C VAL A 43 2.54 2.54 2.05
N TYR A 44 1.64 2.76 3.00
CA TYR A 44 1.14 1.73 3.90
C TYR A 44 -0.12 1.06 3.33
N ALA A 45 -0.49 -0.10 3.88
CA ALA A 45 -1.76 -0.74 3.56
C ALA A 45 -2.95 0.20 3.89
N PRO A 46 -4.02 0.22 3.07
CA PRO A 46 -5.14 1.15 3.25
C PRO A 46 -5.99 0.87 4.49
N SER A 47 -5.90 -0.34 5.03
CA SER A 47 -6.44 -0.73 6.33
C SER A 47 -5.76 -2.01 6.81
N GLY A 48 -5.90 -2.30 8.10
CA GLY A 48 -5.39 -3.52 8.68
C GLY A 48 -5.99 -3.82 10.04
N SER A 49 -5.78 -5.03 10.50
CA SER A 49 -6.14 -5.44 11.85
C SER A 49 -5.09 -6.33 12.47
N TRP A 50 -5.11 -6.40 13.78
CA TRP A 50 -4.33 -7.34 14.57
C TRP A 50 -5.27 -7.99 15.59
N GLU A 51 -5.15 -9.30 15.77
CA GLU A 51 -5.90 -10.07 16.75
C GLU A 51 -4.94 -10.76 17.70
N SER A 52 -5.12 -10.58 19.01
CA SER A 52 -4.25 -11.19 20.02
C SER A 52 -4.36 -12.70 20.00
N LEU A 53 -3.41 -13.41 20.61
CA LEU A 53 -3.66 -14.78 21.07
C LEU A 53 -4.75 -14.78 22.16
N PRO A 54 -5.42 -15.92 22.42
CA PRO A 54 -6.33 -16.04 23.56
C PRO A 54 -5.64 -15.75 24.90
N ILE A 55 -6.27 -14.90 25.71
CA ILE A 55 -5.75 -14.41 27.00
C ILE A 55 -6.58 -15.04 28.12
N VAL A 56 -5.94 -15.68 29.09
CA VAL A 56 -6.64 -16.25 30.26
C VAL A 56 -6.98 -15.12 31.26
N ILE A 57 -8.28 -14.95 31.54
CA ILE A 57 -8.81 -13.85 32.38
C ILE A 57 -9.55 -14.32 33.65
N GLN A 58 -9.73 -15.64 33.83
CA GLN A 58 -10.61 -16.24 34.85
C GLN A 58 -10.50 -15.61 36.26
N ASP A 59 -9.29 -15.39 36.78
CA ASP A 59 -9.08 -14.82 38.13
C ASP A 59 -8.56 -13.37 38.08
N ARG A 60 -8.46 -12.77 36.89
CA ARG A 60 -7.79 -11.49 36.65
C ARG A 60 -8.65 -10.50 35.85
N PHE A 61 -9.97 -10.70 35.85
CA PHE A 61 -10.90 -9.90 35.04
C PHE A 61 -10.81 -8.39 35.33
N THR A 62 -10.82 -8.00 36.60
CA THR A 62 -10.71 -6.59 37.02
C THR A 62 -9.37 -5.96 36.60
N ALA A 63 -8.31 -6.76 36.61
CA ALA A 63 -6.98 -6.38 36.15
C ALA A 63 -6.94 -6.18 34.62
N PHE A 64 -7.61 -7.07 33.89
CA PHE A 64 -7.75 -6.99 32.44
C PHE A 64 -8.58 -5.76 31.99
N GLN A 65 -9.63 -5.40 32.74
CA GLN A 65 -10.45 -4.21 32.45
C GLN A 65 -9.68 -2.89 32.50
N ARG A 66 -8.67 -2.78 33.37
CA ARG A 66 -7.85 -1.55 33.51
C ARG A 66 -6.82 -1.35 32.40
N MET A 67 -6.75 -2.27 31.44
CA MET A 67 -5.78 -2.19 30.35
C MET A 67 -6.29 -1.22 29.26
N THR A 68 -6.15 0.07 29.53
CA THR A 68 -6.31 1.12 28.50
C THR A 68 -4.93 1.51 27.97
N GLN A 69 -4.59 0.99 26.80
CA GLN A 69 -3.31 1.23 26.15
C GLN A 69 -3.18 2.72 25.76
N THR A 70 -2.01 3.30 25.99
CA THR A 70 -1.64 4.59 25.39
C THR A 70 -1.39 4.36 23.90
N VAL A 71 -2.33 4.77 23.06
CA VAL A 71 -2.18 4.71 21.60
C VAL A 71 -1.71 6.07 21.10
N ASP A 72 -0.53 6.11 20.50
CA ASP A 72 -0.02 7.30 19.81
C ASP A 72 -0.68 7.37 18.42
N VAL A 73 -1.78 8.13 18.33
CA VAL A 73 -2.49 8.38 17.08
C VAL A 73 -1.89 9.62 16.42
N LYS A 74 -1.23 9.44 15.27
CA LYS A 74 -0.67 10.55 14.50
C LYS A 74 -1.70 11.11 13.51
N GLY A 75 -1.86 12.43 13.53
CA GLY A 75 -2.69 13.16 12.57
C GLY A 75 -4.18 12.78 12.66
N ALA A 76 -4.83 12.59 11.51
CA ALA A 76 -6.24 12.24 11.41
C ALA A 76 -6.50 10.71 11.38
N ALA A 77 -5.49 9.89 11.69
CA ALA A 77 -5.68 8.45 11.78
C ALA A 77 -6.63 8.10 12.95
N ASP A 78 -7.26 6.95 12.87
CA ASP A 78 -8.11 6.41 13.93
C ASP A 78 -7.89 4.89 14.05
N TYR A 79 -8.42 4.30 15.10
CA TYR A 79 -8.42 2.87 15.34
C TYR A 79 -9.71 2.45 16.04
N LYS A 80 -10.07 1.18 15.97
CA LYS A 80 -11.16 0.61 16.76
C LYS A 80 -10.65 -0.58 17.53
N LEU A 81 -11.00 -0.63 18.82
CA LEU A 81 -10.72 -1.75 19.69
C LEU A 81 -11.96 -2.61 19.78
N TYR A 82 -11.77 -3.91 19.73
CA TYR A 82 -12.81 -4.90 19.91
C TYR A 82 -12.35 -5.97 20.87
N ILE A 83 -13.32 -6.58 21.54
CA ILE A 83 -13.11 -7.70 22.44
C ILE A 83 -14.14 -8.78 22.21
N ARG A 84 -13.70 -10.02 22.35
CA ARG A 84 -14.58 -11.18 22.49
C ARG A 84 -14.10 -12.07 23.63
N TYR A 85 -14.98 -12.94 24.07
CA TYR A 85 -14.83 -13.79 25.23
C TYR A 85 -15.16 -15.24 24.88
N SER A 86 -14.52 -16.16 25.59
CA SER A 86 -14.80 -17.58 25.49
C SER A 86 -14.71 -18.27 26.86
N PRO A 87 -15.65 -19.17 27.18
CA PRO A 87 -15.53 -20.04 28.36
C PRO A 87 -14.47 -21.14 28.22
N ASP A 88 -14.16 -21.57 26.99
CA ASP A 88 -13.46 -22.83 26.68
C ASP A 88 -12.35 -22.72 25.61
N ASN A 89 -12.05 -21.50 25.15
CA ASN A 89 -11.08 -21.21 24.07
C ASN A 89 -11.48 -21.77 22.68
N SER A 90 -12.72 -22.24 22.53
CA SER A 90 -13.21 -22.86 21.29
C SER A 90 -14.50 -22.20 20.81
N THR A 91 -15.43 -21.96 21.72
CA THR A 91 -16.69 -21.27 21.50
C THR A 91 -16.52 -19.80 21.86
N TRP A 92 -16.58 -18.94 20.86
CA TRP A 92 -16.38 -17.50 21.01
C TRP A 92 -17.68 -16.73 20.75
N ASN A 93 -17.96 -15.73 21.57
CA ASN A 93 -19.00 -14.76 21.23
C ASN A 93 -18.52 -13.82 20.11
N GLU A 94 -19.43 -12.97 19.63
CA GLU A 94 -19.10 -11.94 18.66
C GLU A 94 -18.21 -10.86 19.27
N TYR A 95 -17.41 -10.22 18.40
CA TYR A 95 -16.59 -9.08 18.78
C TYR A 95 -17.47 -7.88 19.13
N ALA A 96 -17.40 -7.44 20.38
CA ALA A 96 -17.98 -6.20 20.86
C ALA A 96 -16.97 -5.06 20.73
N ALA A 97 -17.42 -3.87 20.32
CA ALA A 97 -16.57 -2.69 20.27
C ALA A 97 -16.27 -2.19 21.70
N ILE A 98 -15.02 -1.84 21.95
CA ILE A 98 -14.61 -1.21 23.21
C ILE A 98 -14.72 0.30 23.02
N ASP A 99 -15.49 0.95 23.89
CA ASP A 99 -15.48 2.40 23.99
C ASP A 99 -14.13 2.86 24.58
N LYS A 100 -13.41 3.69 23.83
CA LYS A 100 -12.09 4.21 24.23
C LYS A 100 -12.16 5.15 25.43
N THR A 101 -13.33 5.70 25.72
CA THR A 101 -13.55 6.70 26.77
C THR A 101 -14.13 6.10 28.03
N ALA A 102 -14.93 5.03 27.90
CA ALA A 102 -15.38 4.25 29.04
C ALA A 102 -14.25 3.30 29.44
N GLY A 103 -13.53 3.62 30.52
CA GLY A 103 -12.44 2.79 31.06
C GLY A 103 -12.85 1.41 31.58
N ASN A 104 -14.01 0.89 31.17
CA ASN A 104 -14.56 -0.39 31.58
C ASN A 104 -14.97 -1.21 30.34
N LEU A 105 -14.43 -2.42 30.22
CA LEU A 105 -14.91 -3.44 29.29
C LEU A 105 -16.21 -4.03 29.81
N ASP A 106 -17.17 -4.33 28.93
CA ASP A 106 -18.39 -5.06 29.31
C ASP A 106 -18.04 -6.35 30.04
N SER A 107 -18.64 -6.54 31.21
CA SER A 107 -18.39 -7.71 32.06
C SER A 107 -18.92 -8.99 31.40
N ALA A 108 -18.05 -9.98 31.21
CA ALA A 108 -18.45 -11.33 30.80
C ALA A 108 -18.25 -12.29 31.99
N PRO A 109 -19.26 -12.43 32.88
CA PRO A 109 -19.09 -13.05 34.21
C PRO A 109 -18.72 -14.55 34.21
N PHE A 110 -18.77 -15.22 33.04
CA PHE A 110 -18.45 -16.64 32.91
C PHE A 110 -17.30 -16.93 31.93
N ALA A 111 -16.60 -15.90 31.45
CA ALA A 111 -15.52 -16.06 30.48
C ALA A 111 -14.20 -16.45 31.17
N LYS A 112 -13.53 -17.48 30.66
CA LYS A 112 -12.17 -17.84 31.08
C LYS A 112 -11.11 -17.24 30.18
N TYR A 113 -11.47 -16.97 28.93
CA TYR A 113 -10.60 -16.44 27.90
C TYR A 113 -11.17 -15.15 27.31
N ALA A 114 -10.29 -14.24 26.93
CA ALA A 114 -10.59 -13.06 26.15
C ALA A 114 -9.68 -12.99 24.92
N GLN A 115 -10.13 -12.31 23.88
CA GLN A 115 -9.31 -12.00 22.71
C GLN A 115 -9.59 -10.58 22.26
N LEU A 116 -8.52 -9.87 21.94
CA LEU A 116 -8.58 -8.47 21.53
C LEU A 116 -8.34 -8.36 20.04
N LYS A 117 -9.01 -7.39 19.42
CA LYS A 117 -8.80 -7.04 18.03
C LYS A 117 -8.65 -5.53 17.89
N ILE A 118 -7.59 -5.13 17.22
CA ILE A 118 -7.31 -3.73 16.88
C ILE A 118 -7.54 -3.59 15.38
N LYS A 119 -8.39 -2.65 14.98
CA LYS A 119 -8.60 -2.28 13.57
C LYS A 119 -8.04 -0.89 13.31
N PHE A 120 -7.16 -0.76 12.34
CA PHE A 120 -6.54 0.50 11.95
C PHE A 120 -7.37 1.20 10.86
N ILE A 121 -7.60 2.50 11.03
CA ILE A 121 -8.29 3.38 10.10
C ILE A 121 -7.31 4.53 9.78
N PRO A 122 -6.44 4.38 8.77
CA PRO A 122 -5.48 5.42 8.45
C PRO A 122 -6.16 6.66 7.86
N ALA A 123 -5.55 7.82 8.05
CA ALA A 123 -5.85 8.98 7.22
C ALA A 123 -5.29 8.74 5.82
N LEU A 124 -6.14 8.84 4.79
CA LEU A 124 -5.70 8.67 3.41
C LEU A 124 -4.99 9.94 2.92
N HIS A 125 -3.90 9.72 2.21
CA HIS A 125 -3.13 10.76 1.54
C HIS A 125 -2.89 10.32 0.10
N ASP A 126 -2.78 11.30 -0.80
CA ASP A 126 -2.47 11.03 -2.19
C ASP A 126 -1.05 10.45 -2.31
N ALA A 127 -0.92 9.43 -3.16
CA ALA A 127 0.36 8.82 -3.51
C ALA A 127 0.46 8.75 -5.04
N THR A 128 1.60 9.16 -5.56
CA THR A 128 1.86 9.17 -7.01
C THR A 128 2.73 7.98 -7.38
N PHE A 129 2.34 7.26 -8.43
CA PHE A 129 3.11 6.17 -9.01
C PHE A 129 3.25 6.39 -10.50
N THR A 130 4.48 6.49 -10.96
CA THR A 130 4.81 6.59 -12.37
C THR A 130 4.67 5.20 -12.97
N VAL A 131 3.73 5.06 -13.89
CA VAL A 131 3.53 3.83 -14.65
C VAL A 131 4.59 3.71 -15.74
N ASP A 132 4.88 4.82 -16.41
CA ASP A 132 5.95 4.96 -17.39
C ASP A 132 6.38 6.41 -17.51
N ASP A 133 7.68 6.66 -17.56
CA ASP A 133 8.28 7.96 -17.85
C ASP A 133 8.86 8.04 -19.26
N PHE A 134 8.82 6.94 -20.03
CA PHE A 134 9.38 6.81 -21.37
C PHE A 134 10.88 7.10 -21.45
N THR A 135 11.63 6.93 -20.35
CA THR A 135 13.09 7.11 -20.32
C THR A 135 13.85 5.84 -20.66
N ASP A 136 13.22 4.68 -20.48
CA ASP A 136 13.83 3.36 -20.69
C ASP A 136 14.01 3.08 -22.18
N THR A 137 15.27 3.06 -22.62
CA THR A 137 15.63 3.05 -24.03
C THR A 137 15.19 1.75 -24.68
N ALA A 138 14.56 1.83 -25.86
CA ALA A 138 14.04 0.70 -26.62
C ALA A 138 12.90 -0.11 -25.96
N LYS A 139 12.32 0.34 -24.83
CA LYS A 139 11.15 -0.30 -24.20
C LYS A 139 9.96 -0.40 -25.15
N TYR A 140 9.73 0.64 -25.95
CA TYR A 140 8.71 0.65 -26.98
C TYR A 140 9.34 0.75 -28.38
N SER A 141 9.98 -0.31 -28.84
CA SER A 141 10.59 -0.32 -30.18
C SER A 141 9.52 -0.45 -31.28
N ASN A 142 9.17 0.65 -31.94
CA ASN A 142 8.35 0.63 -33.15
C ASN A 142 8.93 1.63 -34.17
N GLU A 143 8.99 1.25 -35.44
CA GLU A 143 9.59 2.08 -36.50
C GLU A 143 8.89 3.45 -36.68
N TRP A 144 7.65 3.57 -36.20
CA TRP A 144 6.76 4.73 -36.36
C TRP A 144 6.71 5.66 -35.15
N VAL A 145 7.30 5.29 -34.01
CA VAL A 145 7.27 6.10 -32.79
C VAL A 145 8.68 6.46 -32.35
N ASN A 146 8.81 7.60 -31.68
CA ASN A 146 9.91 7.92 -30.81
C ASN A 146 9.43 7.59 -29.40
N SER A 147 10.19 6.78 -28.67
CA SER A 147 9.82 6.23 -27.36
C SER A 147 10.96 6.29 -26.35
N ASP A 148 11.99 7.06 -26.67
CA ASP A 148 13.20 7.23 -25.88
C ASP A 148 13.25 8.67 -25.34
N GLU A 149 14.15 8.95 -24.40
CA GLU A 149 14.42 10.31 -23.87
C GLU A 149 13.19 10.98 -23.21
N GLY A 150 12.26 10.22 -22.65
CA GLY A 150 11.12 10.74 -21.92
C GLY A 150 9.94 11.15 -22.80
N VAL A 151 9.93 10.74 -24.07
CA VAL A 151 8.81 11.03 -24.99
C VAL A 151 8.25 9.75 -25.58
N LEU A 152 6.92 9.69 -25.69
CA LEU A 152 6.22 8.75 -26.56
C LEU A 152 5.43 9.55 -27.60
N GLU A 153 5.97 9.64 -28.81
CA GLU A 153 5.36 10.40 -29.90
C GLU A 153 5.51 9.70 -31.25
N LEU A 154 4.71 10.12 -32.22
CA LEU A 154 4.84 9.65 -33.60
C LEU A 154 6.05 10.29 -34.26
N LYS A 155 6.81 9.49 -35.00
CA LYS A 155 7.91 10.00 -35.83
C LYS A 155 7.36 10.81 -37.00
N LYS A 156 7.47 12.14 -36.89
CA LYS A 156 7.03 13.10 -37.93
C LYS A 156 8.15 13.49 -38.90
N HIS A 157 9.41 13.40 -38.46
CA HIS A 157 10.56 13.82 -39.24
C HIS A 157 11.42 12.62 -39.61
N TYR A 158 11.66 12.47 -40.91
CA TYR A 158 12.52 11.43 -41.47
C TYR A 158 13.71 12.10 -42.14
N ARG A 159 14.94 11.79 -41.69
CA ARG A 159 16.17 12.28 -42.30
C ARG A 159 16.66 11.25 -43.30
N TYR A 160 16.86 11.67 -44.54
CA TYR A 160 17.40 10.83 -45.60
C TYR A 160 18.73 11.39 -46.09
N LYS A 161 19.70 10.50 -46.32
CA LYS A 161 20.94 10.85 -47.00
C LYS A 161 20.71 10.80 -48.51
N TYR A 162 21.05 11.88 -49.20
CA TYR A 162 21.04 11.93 -50.66
C TYR A 162 22.27 11.22 -51.24
N GLU A 163 22.10 10.63 -52.41
CA GLU A 163 23.17 9.98 -53.17
C GLU A 163 23.44 10.80 -54.43
N ARG A 164 24.71 10.91 -54.83
CA ARG A 164 25.11 11.59 -56.07
C ARG A 164 24.67 10.74 -57.25
N ASP A 165 24.09 11.37 -58.26
CA ASP A 165 23.80 10.72 -59.53
C ASP A 165 25.04 10.79 -60.42
N GLU A 166 25.75 9.66 -60.56
CA GLU A 166 26.95 9.54 -61.41
C GLU A 166 26.61 9.51 -62.91
N THR A 167 25.32 9.41 -63.28
CA THR A 167 24.87 9.43 -64.68
C THR A 167 24.52 10.83 -65.18
N TRP A 168 24.71 11.86 -64.35
CA TRP A 168 24.48 13.26 -64.68
C TRP A 168 25.71 13.85 -65.39
N GLU A 169 25.54 14.30 -66.64
CA GLU A 169 26.64 14.77 -67.50
C GLU A 169 26.69 16.30 -67.68
N ASP A 170 25.65 17.01 -67.26
CA ASP A 170 25.58 18.48 -67.36
C ASP A 170 26.35 19.20 -66.24
N GLU A 171 26.60 20.50 -66.42
CA GLU A 171 27.31 21.33 -65.46
C GLU A 171 26.63 21.35 -64.08
N GLY A 172 27.37 20.97 -63.02
CA GLY A 172 26.88 20.92 -61.64
C GLY A 172 26.87 19.51 -61.03
N VAL A 173 26.07 19.33 -59.96
CA VAL A 173 25.92 18.04 -59.25
C VAL A 173 24.44 17.79 -58.97
N LEU A 174 23.94 16.64 -59.42
CA LEU A 174 22.60 16.16 -59.08
C LEU A 174 22.66 15.20 -57.88
N LEU A 175 21.89 15.51 -56.84
CA LEU A 175 21.69 14.66 -55.67
C LEU A 175 20.27 14.11 -55.67
N ARG A 176 20.09 12.79 -55.65
CA ARG A 176 18.78 12.13 -55.69
C ARG A 176 18.57 11.19 -54.51
N LYS A 177 17.32 11.07 -54.09
CA LYS A 177 16.87 10.00 -53.19
C LYS A 177 15.46 9.58 -53.54
N ARG A 178 15.24 8.27 -53.73
CA ARG A 178 13.90 7.70 -53.82
C ARG A 178 13.38 7.44 -52.42
N ILE A 179 12.28 8.09 -52.04
CA ILE A 179 11.61 7.84 -50.77
C ILE A 179 10.62 6.69 -50.97
N PRO A 180 10.75 5.56 -50.27
CA PRO A 180 9.78 4.47 -50.37
C PRO A 180 8.44 4.94 -49.83
N ASN A 181 7.37 4.88 -50.63
CA ASN A 181 6.02 5.27 -50.17
C ASN A 181 5.57 4.44 -48.95
N GLY A 182 6.02 3.18 -48.85
CA GLY A 182 5.75 2.32 -47.68
C GLY A 182 6.30 2.87 -46.36
N LYS A 183 7.25 3.81 -46.39
CA LYS A 183 7.84 4.48 -45.22
C LYS A 183 7.09 5.76 -44.82
N MET A 184 6.01 6.12 -45.51
CA MET A 184 5.12 7.21 -45.17
C MET A 184 3.73 6.65 -44.94
N LYS A 185 3.30 6.59 -43.68
CA LYS A 185 1.99 6.06 -43.31
C LYS A 185 1.11 7.18 -42.76
N LYS A 186 -0.14 7.20 -43.20
CA LYS A 186 -1.19 8.04 -42.63
C LYS A 186 -1.86 7.25 -41.51
N ILE A 187 -2.16 7.91 -40.41
CA ILE A 187 -3.01 7.35 -39.36
C ILE A 187 -4.45 7.71 -39.72
N ASP A 188 -5.26 6.70 -39.99
CA ASP A 188 -6.69 6.89 -40.29
C ASP A 188 -7.54 6.95 -39.01
N SER A 189 -7.14 6.24 -37.94
CA SER A 189 -7.78 6.34 -36.62
C SER A 189 -6.86 5.85 -35.50
N LEU A 190 -7.11 6.32 -34.28
CA LEU A 190 -6.54 5.78 -33.04
C LEU A 190 -7.71 5.28 -32.19
N ARG A 191 -7.62 4.04 -31.71
CA ARG A 191 -8.60 3.45 -30.80
C ARG A 191 -7.88 3.01 -29.53
N VAL A 192 -8.39 3.44 -28.40
CA VAL A 192 -7.99 2.92 -27.09
C VAL A 192 -8.99 1.84 -26.72
N GLU A 193 -8.51 0.62 -26.51
CA GLU A 193 -9.32 -0.46 -25.95
C GLU A 193 -9.02 -0.54 -24.45
N GLY A 194 -10.09 -0.48 -23.65
CA GLY A 194 -10.04 -0.51 -22.19
C GLY A 194 -10.34 -1.89 -21.63
#